data_AF-A0A536RK80-F1
#
_entry.id   AF-A0A536RK80-F1
#
_cell.length_a   1.000
_cell.length_b   1.000
_cell.length_c   1.000
_cell.angle_alpha   90.00
_cell.angle_beta   90.00
_cell.angle_gamma   90.00
#
_symmetry.space_group_name_H-M   'P 1'
#
loop_
_entity.id
_entity.type
_entity.pdbx_description
1 polymer ?
#
loop_
_entity_poly.entity_id
_entity_poly.type
_entity_poly.pdbx_seq_one_letter_code
_entity_poly.pdbx_strand_id
1 'polypeptide(L)'
;MTDQARHGEAAPRAPLSSSSMRLPVRVRTQAEFVLAKFCREQIAPAVADQVRLEYEVHGLTAILVERRPPWPSQTPDEEWQRIPIARFRFTVDSARWTLDWPDRDDRWHRYEFTGAKTLAGLLREVDRDPTGIFWG
;
A
#
# COMPACT_ATOMS: atom_id res chain seq x y z
N MET A 1 -44.96 -35.45 -11.51
CA MET A 1 -43.58 -35.95 -11.27
C MET A 1 -42.91 -35.94 -12.63
N THR A 2 -42.01 -35.02 -12.95
CA THR A 2 -40.82 -34.65 -12.16
C THR A 2 -40.45 -33.18 -12.33
N ASP A 3 -39.90 -32.69 -11.23
CA ASP A 3 -39.44 -31.37 -10.83
C ASP A 3 -38.51 -30.64 -11.82
N GLN A 4 -38.82 -29.37 -12.09
CA GLN A 4 -37.89 -28.41 -12.70
C GLN A 4 -37.01 -27.80 -11.61
N ALA A 5 -35.79 -28.29 -11.47
CA ALA A 5 -34.77 -27.64 -10.65
C ALA A 5 -34.31 -26.34 -11.33
N ARG A 6 -34.82 -25.22 -10.84
CA ARG A 6 -34.29 -23.88 -11.10
C ARG A 6 -32.95 -23.74 -10.40
N HIS A 7 -31.86 -23.92 -11.12
CA HIS A 7 -30.55 -23.44 -10.68
C HIS A 7 -30.55 -21.91 -10.76
N GLY A 8 -30.67 -21.27 -9.60
CA GLY A 8 -30.40 -19.83 -9.46
C GLY A 8 -28.90 -19.58 -9.60
N GLU A 9 -28.48 -19.28 -10.82
CA GLU A 9 -27.16 -18.67 -11.09
C GLU A 9 -27.14 -17.30 -10.38
N ALA A 10 -26.37 -17.21 -9.29
CA ALA A 10 -26.11 -15.92 -8.64
C ALA A 10 -25.27 -15.07 -9.58
N ALA A 11 -25.90 -14.09 -10.22
CA ALA A 11 -25.22 -13.14 -11.10
C ALA A 11 -24.01 -12.51 -10.38
N PRO A 12 -22.85 -12.34 -11.06
CA PRO A 12 -21.72 -11.66 -10.47
C PRO A 12 -22.15 -10.24 -10.07
N ARG A 13 -21.99 -9.89 -8.79
CA ARG A 13 -22.19 -8.53 -8.31
C ARG A 13 -21.32 -7.61 -9.15
N ALA A 14 -21.95 -6.71 -9.91
CA ALA A 14 -21.25 -5.67 -10.64
C ALA A 14 -20.35 -4.90 -9.65
N PRO A 15 -19.06 -4.65 -9.97
CA PRO A 15 -18.20 -3.88 -9.10
C PRO A 15 -18.79 -2.48 -8.93
N LEU A 16 -19.00 -2.08 -7.68
CA LEU A 16 -19.44 -0.74 -7.34
C LEU A 16 -18.42 0.26 -7.91
N SER A 17 -18.91 1.36 -8.47
CA SER A 17 -18.09 2.41 -9.10
C SER A 17 -16.94 2.87 -8.19
N SER A 18 -15.70 2.82 -8.69
CA SER A 18 -14.48 2.94 -7.87
C SER A 18 -14.24 4.32 -7.24
N SER A 19 -14.92 5.37 -7.71
CA SER A 19 -14.66 6.75 -7.25
C SER A 19 -15.23 7.11 -5.87
N SER A 20 -15.99 6.23 -5.21
CA SER A 20 -16.58 6.51 -3.89
C SER A 20 -16.09 5.58 -2.77
N MET A 21 -15.30 4.55 -3.10
CA MET A 21 -14.86 3.58 -2.10
C MET A 21 -13.63 4.08 -1.34
N ARG A 22 -13.82 4.29 -0.04
CA ARG A 22 -12.76 4.57 0.93
C ARG A 22 -12.60 3.39 1.86
N LEU A 23 -11.41 3.26 2.47
CA LEU A 23 -11.17 2.25 3.50
C LEU A 23 -12.25 2.38 4.59
N PRO A 24 -12.87 1.26 5.02
CA PRO A 24 -13.72 1.27 6.20
C PRO A 24 -12.97 1.86 7.39
N VAL A 25 -13.63 2.66 8.23
CA VAL A 25 -12.98 3.44 9.32
C VAL A 25 -12.01 2.60 10.14
N ARG A 26 -12.43 1.40 10.59
CA ARG A 26 -11.58 0.50 11.37
C ARG A 26 -10.34 0.04 10.61
N VAL A 27 -10.48 -0.25 9.32
CA VAL A 27 -9.38 -0.68 8.45
C VAL A 27 -8.41 0.48 8.22
N ARG A 28 -8.93 1.69 8.03
CA ARG A 28 -8.12 2.91 7.91
C ARG A 28 -7.32 3.19 9.18
N THR A 29 -7.97 3.23 10.34
CA THR A 29 -7.30 3.48 11.63
C THR A 29 -6.22 2.44 11.90
N GLN A 30 -6.50 1.16 11.63
CA GLN A 30 -5.50 0.11 11.76
C GLN A 30 -4.34 0.30 10.78
N ALA A 31 -4.62 0.72 9.54
CA ALA A 31 -3.58 0.93 8.54
C ALA A 31 -2.66 2.10 8.91
N GLU A 32 -3.24 3.25 9.28
CA GLU A 32 -2.50 4.43 9.73
C GLU A 32 -1.65 4.10 10.95
N PHE A 33 -2.18 3.36 11.93
CA PHE A 33 -1.41 2.94 13.11
C PHE A 33 -0.18 2.08 12.74
N VAL A 34 -0.38 1.07 11.88
CA VAL A 34 0.70 0.15 11.48
C VAL A 34 1.76 0.87 10.64
N LEU A 35 1.34 1.69 9.68
CA LEU A 35 2.25 2.46 8.81
C LEU A 35 3.04 3.49 9.60
N ALA A 36 2.38 4.24 10.48
CA ALA A 36 3.03 5.23 11.33
C ALA A 36 4.07 4.58 12.26
N LYS A 37 3.75 3.40 12.81
CA LYS A 37 4.71 2.63 13.60
C LYS A 37 5.92 2.23 12.75
N PHE A 38 5.70 1.64 11.59
CA PHE A 38 6.76 1.21 10.67
C PHE A 38 7.70 2.37 10.31
N CYS A 39 7.15 3.50 9.86
CA CYS A 39 7.96 4.65 9.46
C CYS A 39 8.86 5.19 10.58
N ARG A 40 8.36 5.21 11.83
CA ARG A 40 9.14 5.66 13.00
C ARG A 40 10.26 4.69 13.40
N GLU A 41 10.09 3.40 13.14
CA GLU A 41 11.05 2.36 13.53
C GLU A 41 12.20 2.24 12.51
N GLN A 42 11.95 2.54 11.23
CA GLN A 42 12.95 2.38 10.17
C GLN A 42 14.00 3.50 10.10
N ILE A 43 13.62 4.75 10.38
CA ILE A 43 14.51 5.90 10.21
C ILE A 43 14.94 6.45 11.56
N ALA A 44 16.25 6.38 11.84
CA ALA A 44 16.83 7.00 13.01
C ALA A 44 16.68 8.54 12.93
N PRO A 45 16.35 9.24 14.05
CA PRO A 45 16.22 10.69 14.04
C PRO A 45 17.46 11.44 13.51
N ALA A 46 18.64 10.85 13.67
CA ALA A 46 19.92 11.41 13.24
C ALA A 46 20.09 11.54 11.72
N VAL A 47 19.27 10.85 10.90
CA VAL A 47 19.32 10.91 9.43
C VAL A 47 18.03 11.45 8.82
N ALA A 48 17.10 11.94 9.64
CA ALA A 48 15.78 12.42 9.20
C ALA A 48 15.84 13.72 8.36
N ASP A 49 17.00 14.37 8.30
CA ASP A 49 17.31 15.49 7.41
C ASP A 49 17.72 15.06 6.00
N GLN A 50 18.13 13.79 5.83
CA GLN A 50 18.59 13.21 4.56
C GLN A 50 17.56 12.27 3.94
N VAL A 51 16.80 11.55 4.77
CA VAL A 51 15.80 10.59 4.30
C VAL A 51 14.67 10.48 5.32
N ARG A 52 13.43 10.38 4.83
CA ARG A 52 12.26 10.10 5.66
C ARG A 52 11.43 9.01 5.00
N LEU A 53 10.79 8.19 5.84
CA LEU A 53 9.67 7.36 5.40
C LEU A 53 8.37 8.01 5.83
N GLU A 54 7.46 8.14 4.88
CA GLU A 54 6.12 8.65 5.07
C GLU A 54 5.11 7.67 4.46
N TYR A 55 3.84 7.91 4.71
CA TYR A 55 2.77 7.13 4.11
C TYR A 55 1.60 8.00 3.69
N GLU A 56 0.90 7.56 2.66
CA GLU A 56 -0.28 8.20 2.10
C GLU A 56 -1.45 7.22 2.12
N VAL A 57 -2.65 7.68 2.47
CA VAL A 57 -3.85 6.85 2.45
C VAL A 57 -4.94 7.54 1.65
N HIS A 58 -5.33 6.92 0.53
CA HIS A 58 -6.34 7.45 -0.40
C HIS A 58 -7.25 6.34 -0.91
N GLY A 59 -8.57 6.54 -0.84
CA GLY A 59 -9.54 5.55 -1.27
C GLY A 59 -9.36 4.23 -0.50
N LEU A 60 -9.12 3.13 -1.22
CA LEU A 60 -8.82 1.79 -0.69
C LEU A 60 -7.33 1.46 -0.64
N THR A 61 -6.47 2.46 -0.82
CA THR A 61 -5.04 2.30 -1.04
C THR A 61 -4.25 2.99 0.06
N ALA A 62 -3.15 2.36 0.48
CA ALA A 62 -2.09 2.99 1.23
C ALA A 62 -0.77 2.89 0.44
N ILE A 63 0.05 3.93 0.47
CA ILE A 63 1.35 3.97 -0.21
C ILE A 63 2.42 4.29 0.84
N LEU A 64 3.48 3.49 0.87
CA LEU A 64 4.71 3.80 1.59
C LEU A 64 5.61 4.59 0.65
N VAL A 65 6.12 5.73 1.11
CA VAL A 65 6.96 6.62 0.30
C VAL A 65 8.25 6.95 1.05
N GLU A 66 9.33 7.04 0.29
CA GLU A 66 10.55 7.67 0.73
C GLU A 66 10.53 9.14 0.30
N ARG A 67 11.03 10.00 1.19
CA ARG A 67 11.25 11.41 0.93
C ARG A 67 12.73 11.69 1.05
N ARG A 68 13.31 12.34 0.03
CA ARG A 68 14.69 12.81 0.06
C ARG A 68 14.72 14.31 -0.23
N PRO A 69 15.60 15.10 0.41
CA PRO A 69 15.85 16.44 -0.04
C PRO A 69 16.45 16.39 -1.46
N PRO A 70 16.18 17.38 -2.32
CA PRO A 70 16.87 17.50 -3.59
C PRO A 70 18.39 17.63 -3.37
N TRP A 71 19.17 17.12 -4.32
CA TRP A 71 20.63 17.19 -4.27
C TRP A 71 21.20 17.99 -5.45
N PRO A 72 22.02 19.04 -5.22
CA PRO A 72 22.29 19.67 -3.92
C PRO A 72 21.09 20.52 -3.46
N SER A 73 20.73 20.44 -2.18
CA SER A 73 19.67 21.30 -1.62
C SER A 73 20.13 22.75 -1.61
N GLN A 74 19.56 23.61 -2.44
CA GLN A 74 20.01 25.00 -2.57
C GLN A 74 19.28 25.92 -1.59
N THR A 75 18.04 25.60 -1.23
CA THR A 75 17.24 26.41 -0.31
C THR A 75 16.36 25.56 0.62
N PRO A 76 15.96 26.08 1.80
CA PRO A 76 15.10 25.34 2.76
C PRO A 76 13.68 25.05 2.25
N ASP A 77 13.25 25.73 1.19
CA ASP A 77 11.91 25.66 0.60
C ASP A 77 11.80 24.71 -0.60
N GLU A 78 12.89 24.04 -1.00
CA GLU A 78 12.82 23.06 -2.09
C GLU A 78 11.98 21.83 -1.69
N GLU A 79 11.10 21.44 -2.60
CA GLU A 79 10.20 20.30 -2.38
C GLU A 79 11.01 19.00 -2.30
N TRP A 80 10.82 18.25 -1.22
CA TRP A 80 11.42 16.94 -1.07
C TRP A 80 10.93 16.04 -2.20
N GLN A 81 11.84 15.24 -2.76
CA GLN A 81 11.52 14.25 -3.77
C GLN A 81 10.62 13.17 -3.19
N ARG A 82 9.64 12.70 -3.98
CA ARG A 82 8.69 11.66 -3.58
C ARG A 82 9.02 10.39 -4.33
N ILE A 83 9.46 9.36 -3.62
CA ILE A 83 9.84 8.08 -4.21
C ILE A 83 8.88 7.01 -3.64
N PRO A 84 7.90 6.52 -4.43
CA PRO A 84 7.05 5.44 -3.98
C PRO A 84 7.86 4.15 -3.76
N ILE A 85 7.62 3.47 -2.65
CA ILE A 85 8.28 2.18 -2.34
C ILE A 85 7.31 1.04 -2.59
N ALA A 86 6.12 1.12 -2.00
CA ALA A 86 5.17 0.03 -1.99
C ALA A 86 3.74 0.57 -1.96
N ARG A 87 2.83 -0.10 -2.68
CA ARG A 87 1.41 0.21 -2.66
C ARG A 87 0.60 -0.96 -2.16
N PHE A 88 -0.19 -0.71 -1.13
CA PHE A 88 -1.08 -1.67 -0.51
C PHE A 88 -2.52 -1.38 -0.94
N ARG A 89 -3.19 -2.35 -1.54
CA ARG A 89 -4.60 -2.24 -1.97
C ARG A 89 -5.49 -3.15 -1.16
N PHE A 90 -6.52 -2.59 -0.55
CA PHE A 90 -7.54 -3.33 0.20
C PHE A 90 -8.70 -3.75 -0.69
N THR A 91 -9.10 -5.01 -0.61
CA THR A 91 -10.31 -5.54 -1.24
C THR A 91 -11.40 -5.69 -0.18
N VAL A 92 -12.48 -4.92 -0.31
CA VAL A 92 -13.57 -4.86 0.69
C VAL A 92 -14.25 -6.22 0.87
N ASP A 93 -14.61 -6.88 -0.24
CA ASP A 93 -15.38 -8.14 -0.20
C ASP A 93 -14.65 -9.29 0.49
N SER A 94 -13.32 -9.34 0.35
CA SER A 94 -12.49 -10.40 0.95
C SER A 94 -11.78 -9.97 2.22
N ALA A 95 -11.85 -8.69 2.59
CA ALA A 95 -11.10 -8.06 3.67
C ALA A 95 -9.58 -8.33 3.62
N ARG A 96 -9.01 -8.39 2.40
CA ARG A 96 -7.59 -8.71 2.18
C ARG A 96 -6.83 -7.52 1.62
N TRP A 97 -5.57 -7.44 2.01
CA TRP A 97 -4.60 -6.54 1.41
C TRP A 97 -3.77 -7.26 0.36
N THR A 98 -3.37 -6.51 -0.64
CA THR A 98 -2.48 -6.94 -1.71
C THR A 98 -1.39 -5.90 -1.92
N LEU A 99 -0.24 -6.31 -2.45
CA LEU A 99 0.96 -5.48 -2.56
C LEU A 99 1.32 -5.28 -4.03
N ASP A 100 1.68 -4.06 -4.38
CA ASP A 100 2.27 -3.70 -5.66
C ASP A 100 3.59 -2.96 -5.42
N TRP A 101 4.52 -3.07 -6.38
CA TRP A 101 5.78 -2.33 -6.42
C TRP A 101 5.83 -1.43 -7.66
N PRO A 102 6.47 -0.25 -7.61
CA PRO A 102 6.70 0.60 -8.77
C PRO A 102 7.95 0.15 -9.53
N ASP A 103 7.89 0.09 -10.85
CA ASP A 103 9.11 -0.02 -11.67
C ASP A 103 9.79 1.35 -11.85
N ARG A 104 10.92 1.34 -12.57
CA ARG A 104 11.72 2.53 -12.93
C ARG A 104 10.96 3.63 -13.68
N ASP A 105 9.81 3.31 -14.27
CA ASP A 105 8.97 4.25 -15.03
C ASP A 105 7.67 4.57 -14.26
N ASP A 106 7.68 4.38 -12.92
CA ASP A 106 6.56 4.58 -11.99
C ASP A 106 5.31 3.71 -12.30
N ARG A 107 5.47 2.62 -13.06
CA ARG A 107 4.36 1.69 -13.33
C ARG A 107 4.25 0.68 -12.21
N TRP A 108 3.02 0.42 -11.79
CA TRP A 108 2.74 -0.46 -10.68
C TRP A 108 2.52 -1.91 -11.11
N HIS A 109 3.27 -2.82 -10.49
CA HIS A 109 3.23 -4.25 -10.74
C HIS A 109 2.77 -5.00 -9.51
N ARG A 110 1.94 -6.03 -9.70
CA ARG A 110 1.48 -6.88 -8.60
C ARG A 110 2.66 -7.67 -8.03
N TYR A 111 2.81 -7.68 -6.71
CA TYR A 111 3.70 -8.58 -6.00
C TYR A 111 2.94 -9.83 -5.53
N GLU A 112 3.39 -11.00 -5.98
CA GLU A 112 2.79 -12.29 -5.63
C GLU A 112 3.29 -12.77 -4.27
N PHE A 113 2.62 -12.31 -3.22
CA PHE A 113 2.89 -12.75 -1.85
C PHE A 113 2.06 -13.98 -1.47
N THR A 114 2.65 -15.01 -0.86
CA THR A 114 1.90 -16.20 -0.40
C THR A 114 1.53 -16.19 1.08
N GLY A 115 2.07 -15.24 1.86
CA GLY A 115 1.82 -15.14 3.30
C GLY A 115 0.52 -14.42 3.68
N ALA A 116 0.45 -13.97 4.93
CA ALA A 116 -0.73 -13.33 5.51
C ALA A 116 -1.12 -12.04 4.76
N LYS A 117 -2.30 -12.04 4.13
CA LYS A 117 -2.88 -10.91 3.37
C LYS A 117 -3.40 -9.77 4.25
N THR A 118 -2.62 -9.42 5.27
CA THR A 118 -2.82 -8.28 6.18
C THR A 118 -1.78 -7.22 5.86
N LEU A 119 -2.08 -5.94 6.11
CA LEU A 119 -1.13 -4.87 5.88
C LEU A 119 0.18 -5.06 6.66
N ALA A 120 0.10 -5.47 7.93
CA ALA A 120 1.29 -5.75 8.74
C ALA A 120 2.12 -6.92 8.17
N GLY A 121 1.47 -7.96 7.64
CA GLY A 121 2.15 -9.07 6.97
C GLY A 121 2.90 -8.63 5.71
N LEU A 122 2.27 -7.77 4.90
CA LEU A 122 2.88 -7.21 3.71
C LEU A 122 4.01 -6.23 4.04
N LEU A 123 3.88 -5.40 5.07
CA LEU A 123 4.96 -4.50 5.49
C LEU A 123 6.20 -5.27 5.96
N ARG A 124 6.05 -6.41 6.64
CA ARG A 124 7.18 -7.29 6.97
C ARG A 124 7.83 -7.95 5.76
N GLU A 125 7.09 -8.08 4.67
CA GLU A 125 7.64 -8.55 3.40
C GLU A 125 8.42 -7.43 2.71
N VAL A 126 7.87 -6.22 2.67
CA VAL A 126 8.56 -5.01 2.19
C VAL A 126 9.84 -4.78 2.97
N ASP A 127 9.81 -4.86 4.31
CA ASP A 127 10.98 -4.67 5.16
C ASP A 127 12.11 -5.70 4.91
N ARG A 128 11.74 -6.97 4.73
CA ARG A 128 12.72 -8.03 4.42
C ARG A 128 13.27 -7.94 3.00
N ASP A 129 12.47 -7.38 2.08
CA ASP A 129 12.72 -7.25 0.65
C ASP A 129 13.58 -8.38 0.05
N PRO A 130 13.08 -9.62 0.04
CA PRO A 130 13.87 -10.78 -0.42
C PRO A 130 14.27 -10.68 -1.90
N THR A 131 13.59 -9.82 -2.67
CA THR A 131 13.83 -9.61 -4.10
C THR A 131 14.65 -8.37 -4.41
N GLY A 132 14.86 -7.46 -3.45
CA GLY A 132 15.55 -6.18 -3.65
C GLY A 132 14.78 -5.15 -4.49
N ILE A 133 13.46 -5.29 -4.63
CA ILE A 133 12.65 -4.44 -5.53
C ILE A 133 12.01 -3.26 -4.80
N PHE A 134 11.98 -3.28 -3.47
CA PHE A 134 11.35 -2.23 -2.67
C PHE A 134 12.37 -1.17 -2.23
N TRP A 135 13.60 -1.57 -1.91
CA TRP A 135 14.65 -0.67 -1.42
C TRP A 135 15.86 -0.51 -2.35
N GLY A 136 15.80 -1.11 -3.55
CA GLY A 136 16.88 -1.15 -4.54
C GLY A 136 17.31 0.21 -5.10
#